data_AF-A0A535KB06-F1
#
_entry.id   AF-A0A535KB06-F1
#
_cell.length_a   1.000
_cell.length_b   1.000
_cell.length_c   1.000
_cell.angle_alpha   90.00
_cell.angle_beta   90.00
_cell.angle_gamma   90.00
#
_symmetry.space_group_name_H-M   'P 1'
#
loop_
_entity.id
_entity.type
_entity.pdbx_description
1 polymer ?
#
loop_
_entity_poly.entity_id
_entity_poly.type
_entity_poly.pdbx_seq_one_letter_code
_entity_poly.pdbx_strand_id
1 'polypeptide(L)'
;ATANDEKRIAYIDRALREVLACLGEGADVRSYMYWSLLDNFEWALGYAPTFGLVAVDRQTFARHPRPSSSWLGAVARARVLPIYGEVARSAGGAGADPAQPVQSV
;
A
#
# COMPACT_ATOMS: atom_id res chain seq x y z
N ALA A 1 3.17 9.61 8.16
CA ALA A 1 4.40 9.26 7.42
C ALA A 1 5.01 7.98 7.99
N THR A 2 5.58 7.12 7.14
CA THR A 2 6.23 5.87 7.55
C THR A 2 7.29 5.47 6.53
N ALA A 3 8.44 5.00 7.00
CA ALA A 3 9.43 4.35 6.15
C ALA A 3 9.10 2.88 5.86
N ASN A 4 8.28 2.23 6.69
CA ASN A 4 7.79 0.87 6.45
C ASN A 4 6.53 0.96 5.56
N ASP A 5 6.64 0.44 4.34
CA ASP A 5 5.57 0.47 3.33
C ASP A 5 4.44 -0.53 3.59
N GLU A 6 4.67 -1.60 4.36
CA GLU A 6 3.62 -2.52 4.80
C GLU A 6 2.61 -1.80 5.70
N LYS A 7 3.10 -0.90 6.57
CA LYS A 7 2.22 -0.04 7.38
C LYS A 7 1.38 0.88 6.50
N ARG A 8 1.92 1.32 5.35
CA ARG A 8 1.19 2.13 4.38
C ARG A 8 0.08 1.32 3.71
N ILE A 9 0.37 0.09 3.27
CA ILE A 9 -0.65 -0.83 2.72
C ILE A 9 -1.75 -1.10 3.74
N ALA A 10 -1.39 -1.47 4.98
CA ALA A 10 -2.36 -1.75 6.03
C ALA A 10 -3.25 -0.54 6.35
N TYR A 11 -2.68 0.66 6.31
CA TYR A 11 -3.43 1.91 6.50
C TYR A 11 -4.44 2.14 5.36
N ILE A 12 -4.01 1.97 4.10
CA ILE A 12 -4.89 2.15 2.93
C ILE A 12 -5.99 1.10 2.91
N ASP A 13 -5.67 -0.17 3.18
CA ASP A 13 -6.64 -1.27 3.28
C ASP A 13 -7.71 -0.96 4.31
N ARG A 14 -7.31 -0.57 5.52
CA ARG A 14 -8.24 -0.18 6.57
C ARG A 14 -9.12 1.00 6.13
N ALA A 15 -8.53 2.05 5.58
CA ALA A 15 -9.29 3.22 5.13
C ALA A 15 -10.34 2.87 4.06
N LEU A 16 -9.99 2.02 3.09
CA LEU A 16 -10.93 1.57 2.06
C LEU A 16 -12.05 0.68 2.63
N ARG A 17 -11.76 -0.15 3.63
CA ARG A 17 -12.80 -0.94 4.32
C ARG A 17 -13.80 -0.05 5.04
N GLU A 18 -13.35 1.01 5.69
CA GLU A 18 -14.26 1.98 6.34
C GLU A 18 -15.10 2.73 5.29
N VAL A 19 -14.50 3.11 4.15
CA VAL A 19 -15.27 3.69 3.03
C VAL A 19 -16.36 2.74 2.53
N LEU A 20 -16.05 1.43 2.41
CA LEU A 20 -17.04 0.42 2.05
C LEU A 20 -18.14 0.27 3.11
N ALA A 21 -17.80 0.36 4.39
CA ALA A 21 -18.78 0.35 5.47
C ALA A 21 -19.73 1.56 5.37
N CYS A 22 -19.21 2.77 5.16
CA CYS A 22 -20.03 3.96 4.94
C CYS A 22 -20.97 3.83 3.73
N LEU A 23 -20.49 3.23 2.63
CA LEU A 23 -21.32 2.93 1.46
C LEU A 23 -22.45 1.95 1.82
N GLY A 24 -22.16 0.93 2.63
CA GLY A 24 -23.15 -0.03 3.13
C GLY A 24 -24.22 0.60 4.04
N GLU A 25 -23.88 1.69 4.71
CA GLU A 25 -24.80 2.49 5.54
C GLU A 25 -25.58 3.56 4.75
N GLY A 26 -25.35 3.65 3.42
CA GLY A 26 -26.07 4.56 2.54
C GLY A 26 -25.42 5.93 2.33
N ALA A 27 -24.19 6.15 2.80
CA ALA A 27 -23.45 7.37 2.51
C ALA A 27 -23.07 7.43 1.02
N ASP A 28 -23.23 8.60 0.39
CA ASP A 28 -22.94 8.78 -1.04
C ASP A 28 -21.46 9.12 -1.32
N VAL A 29 -20.58 8.13 -1.13
CA VAL A 29 -19.13 8.28 -1.37
C VAL A 29 -18.76 7.90 -2.80
N ARG A 30 -18.24 8.86 -3.58
CA ARG A 30 -17.98 8.65 -5.02
C ARG A 30 -16.55 8.24 -5.36
N SER A 31 -15.59 8.53 -4.49
CA SER A 31 -14.18 8.30 -4.78
C SER A 31 -13.33 8.21 -3.53
N TYR A 32 -12.18 7.55 -3.66
CA TYR A 32 -11.10 7.57 -2.69
C TYR A 32 -9.85 8.13 -3.37
N MET A 33 -9.24 9.16 -2.75
CA MET A 33 -8.00 9.77 -3.24
C MET A 33 -6.94 9.68 -2.15
N TYR A 34 -5.83 9.00 -2.45
CA TYR A 34 -4.74 8.82 -1.49
C TYR A 34 -3.85 10.05 -1.44
N TRP A 35 -3.55 10.53 -0.23
CA TRP A 35 -2.45 11.46 0.00
C TRP A 35 -1.17 10.66 0.31
N SER A 36 -0.19 10.61 -0.60
CA SER A 36 -0.08 11.29 -1.90
C SER A 36 0.55 10.35 -2.93
N LEU A 37 0.58 10.78 -4.20
CA LEU A 37 1.30 10.02 -5.23
C LEU A 37 2.82 10.04 -4.97
N LEU A 38 3.41 11.23 -4.79
CA LEU A 38 4.84 11.43 -4.61
C LEU A 38 5.17 11.86 -3.18
N ASP A 39 6.31 11.41 -2.66
CA ASP A 39 6.95 12.08 -1.53
C ASP A 39 7.19 13.56 -1.89
N ASN A 40 6.70 14.47 -1.05
CA ASN A 40 6.66 15.92 -1.31
C ASN A 40 7.11 16.71 -0.06
N PHE A 41 7.00 18.04 -0.15
CA PHE A 41 7.36 18.96 0.94
C PHE A 41 6.21 19.07 1.93
N GLU A 42 6.43 18.65 3.18
CA GLU A 42 5.41 18.63 4.22
C GLU A 42 5.57 19.81 5.19
N TRP A 43 5.43 21.01 4.62
CA TRP A 43 5.28 22.27 5.34
C TRP A 43 6.41 22.51 6.36
N ALA A 44 6.07 22.78 7.62
CA ALA A 44 7.03 23.02 8.70
C ALA A 44 7.99 21.83 8.94
N LEU A 45 7.63 20.62 8.49
CA LEU A 45 8.44 19.42 8.65
C LEU A 45 9.38 19.17 7.46
N GLY A 46 9.30 19.99 6.41
CA GLY A 46 10.09 19.84 5.21
C GLY A 46 9.93 18.47 4.55
N TYR A 47 11.04 17.91 4.06
CA TYR A 47 11.03 16.63 3.33
C TYR A 47 11.31 15.40 4.20
N ALA A 48 11.33 15.55 5.52
CA ALA A 48 11.58 14.42 6.42
C ALA A 48 10.41 13.42 6.44
N PRO A 49 9.12 13.86 6.53
CA PRO A 49 8.00 12.94 6.41
C PRO A 49 7.84 12.43 4.98
N THR A 50 7.62 11.12 4.85
CA THR A 50 7.34 10.46 3.56
C THR A 50 5.94 9.84 3.58
N PHE A 51 5.08 10.35 2.72
CA PHE A 51 3.69 9.91 2.55
C PHE A 51 3.45 9.22 1.21
N GLY A 52 4.28 9.51 0.21
CA GLY A 52 4.05 9.11 -1.17
C GLY A 52 4.02 7.60 -1.36
N LEU A 53 3.15 7.17 -2.28
CA LEU A 53 3.20 5.84 -2.90
C LEU A 53 4.48 5.66 -3.74
N VAL A 54 5.09 6.76 -4.17
CA VAL A 54 6.31 6.81 -4.97
C VAL A 54 7.32 7.70 -4.26
N ALA A 55 8.49 7.13 -3.94
CA ALA A 55 9.59 7.91 -3.40
C ALA A 55 10.21 8.77 -4.51
N VAL A 56 10.72 9.94 -4.14
CA VAL A 56 11.42 10.85 -5.05
C VAL A 56 12.84 11.05 -4.52
N ASP A 57 13.84 10.67 -5.32
CA ASP A 57 15.20 11.16 -5.13
C ASP A 57 15.21 12.65 -5.47
N ARG A 58 15.53 13.50 -4.48
CA ARG A 58 15.47 14.95 -4.63
C ARG A 58 16.70 15.55 -5.32
N GLN A 59 17.76 14.79 -5.52
CA GLN A 59 18.94 15.22 -6.27
C GLN A 59 18.76 14.92 -7.77
N THR A 60 18.30 13.71 -8.08
CA THR A 60 18.20 13.23 -9.47
C THR A 60 16.79 13.34 -10.05
N PHE A 61 15.79 13.59 -9.21
CA PHE A 61 14.36 13.48 -9.54
C PHE A 61 13.93 12.09 -10.00
N ALA A 62 14.70 11.03 -9.73
CA ALA A 62 14.26 9.66 -9.97
C ALA A 62 13.03 9.32 -9.12
N ARG A 63 12.09 8.56 -9.70
CA ARG A 63 10.86 8.09 -9.03
C ARG A 63 10.99 6.61 -8.75
N HIS A 64 10.73 6.23 -7.50
CA HIS A 64 10.82 4.85 -7.04
C HIS A 64 9.47 4.43 -6.47
N PRO A 65 8.59 3.80 -7.27
CA PRO A 65 7.32 3.28 -6.79
C PRO A 65 7.53 2.31 -5.64
N ARG A 66 6.78 2.50 -4.55
CA ARG A 66 6.76 1.58 -3.41
C ARG A 66 5.75 0.46 -3.67
N PRO A 67 5.88 -0.71 -3.00
CA PRO A 67 4.90 -1.80 -3.11
C PRO A 67 3.43 -1.36 -2.95
N SER A 68 3.16 -0.39 -2.07
CA SER A 68 1.86 0.23 -1.84
C SER A 68 1.25 0.88 -3.09
N SER A 69 2.09 1.42 -4.00
CA SER A 69 1.65 1.94 -5.30
C SER A 69 1.04 0.82 -6.16
N SER A 70 1.76 -0.29 -6.29
CA SER A 70 1.30 -1.46 -7.06
C SER A 70 0.08 -2.10 -6.42
N TRP A 71 0.06 -2.21 -5.08
CA TRP A 71 -1.07 -2.76 -4.32
C TRP A 71 -2.35 -1.92 -4.52
N LEU A 72 -2.29 -0.61 -4.28
CA LEU A 72 -3.45 0.26 -4.46
C LEU A 72 -3.86 0.32 -5.94
N GLY A 73 -2.91 0.28 -6.87
CA GLY A 73 -3.19 0.19 -8.30
C GLY A 73 -3.92 -1.10 -8.69
N ALA A 74 -3.59 -2.23 -8.07
CA ALA A 74 -4.29 -3.50 -8.31
C ALA A 74 -5.73 -3.45 -7.76
N VAL A 75 -5.92 -2.95 -6.54
CA VAL A 75 -7.23 -2.72 -5.94
C VAL A 75 -8.08 -1.79 -6.81
N ALA A 76 -7.51 -0.68 -7.29
CA ALA A 76 -8.21 0.29 -8.12
C ALA A 76 -8.63 -0.29 -9.48
N ARG A 77 -7.76 -1.09 -10.12
CA ARG A 77 -8.08 -1.78 -11.39
C ARG A 77 -9.17 -2.84 -11.21
N ALA A 78 -9.08 -3.63 -10.16
CA ALA A 78 -10.05 -4.70 -9.88
C ALA A 78 -11.36 -4.17 -9.29
N ARG A 79 -11.33 -2.99 -8.64
CA ARG A 79 -12.39 -2.45 -7.78
C ARG A 79 -12.84 -3.44 -6.70
N VAL A 80 -11.89 -4.22 -6.18
CA VAL A 80 -12.10 -5.25 -5.15
C VAL A 80 -10.98 -5.18 -4.13
N LEU A 81 -11.33 -5.27 -2.84
CA LEU A 81 -10.36 -5.46 -1.77
C LEU A 81 -10.07 -6.95 -1.57
N PRO A 82 -8.80 -7.34 -1.36
CA PRO A 82 -8.47 -8.72 -1.04
C PRO A 82 -9.05 -9.13 0.32
N ILE A 83 -9.49 -10.38 0.43
CA ILE A 83 -9.91 -10.98 1.70
C ILE A 83 -8.64 -11.31 2.49
N TYR A 84 -8.62 -10.99 3.79
CA TYR A 84 -7.44 -11.24 4.65
C TYR A 84 -6.98 -12.70 4.53
N GLY A 85 -5.71 -12.91 4.13
CA GLY A 85 -5.09 -14.23 3.94
C GLY A 85 -4.39 -14.40 2.60
N GLU A 86 -4.79 -13.66 1.56
CA GLU A 86 -4.26 -13.81 0.19
C GLU A 86 -3.42 -12.63 -0.32
N VAL A 87 -3.11 -11.64 0.53
CA VAL A 87 -2.34 -10.47 0.09
C VAL A 87 -0.86 -10.84 -0.11
N ALA A 88 -0.55 -11.21 -1.35
CA ALA A 88 0.71 -11.03 -2.06
C ALA A 88 1.99 -11.61 -1.44
N ARG A 89 2.07 -12.94 -1.35
CA ARG A 89 3.34 -13.64 -1.64
C ARG A 89 3.60 -13.60 -3.15
N SER A 90 3.80 -12.42 -3.72
CA SER A 90 4.16 -12.28 -5.14
C SER A 90 4.92 -10.99 -5.41
N ALA A 91 6.02 -10.80 -4.67
CA ALA A 91 7.12 -9.94 -5.10
C ALA A 91 8.43 -10.43 -4.48
N GLY A 92 9.22 -11.18 -5.27
CA GLY A 92 10.64 -11.39 -5.01
C GLY A 92 11.01 -12.67 -4.26
N GLY A 93 11.17 -13.77 -5.00
CA GLY A 93 12.02 -14.88 -4.57
C GLY A 93 13.48 -14.48 -4.70
N ALA A 94 14.21 -14.49 -3.57
CA ALA A 94 15.65 -14.67 -3.51
C ALA A 94 16.05 -15.16 -2.10
N GLY A 95 16.24 -16.47 -1.97
CA GLY A 95 17.15 -17.10 -1.00
C GLY A 95 16.65 -17.36 0.43
N ALA A 96 16.19 -18.58 0.71
CA ALA A 96 16.92 -19.57 1.52
C ALA A 96 16.03 -20.79 1.86
N ASP A 97 16.59 -21.95 1.55
CA ASP A 97 16.21 -23.38 1.69
C ASP A 97 15.11 -23.79 2.71
N PRO A 98 14.08 -24.59 2.30
CA PRO A 98 13.15 -25.20 3.23
C PRO A 98 13.66 -26.56 3.71
N ALA A 99 14.08 -26.64 4.97
CA ALA A 99 14.15 -27.91 5.68
C ALA A 99 12.72 -28.45 5.88
N GLN A 100 12.33 -29.43 5.05
CA GLN A 100 11.31 -30.45 5.35
C GLN A 100 11.90 -31.47 6.36
N PRO A 101 11.12 -32.36 7.04
CA PRO A 101 9.72 -32.77 6.85
C PRO A 101 8.87 -32.75 8.18
N VAL A 102 7.56 -33.02 8.24
CA VAL A 102 6.98 -34.39 8.31
C VAL A 102 5.43 -34.40 8.22
N GLN A 103 4.96 -35.31 7.38
CA GLN A 103 3.77 -36.19 7.35
C GLN A 103 2.32 -35.76 7.65
N SER A 104 1.50 -36.16 6.67
CA SER A 104 0.08 -36.57 6.64
C SER A 104 -0.56 -37.08 7.93
N VAL A 105 -1.73 -36.52 8.26
CA VAL A 105 -3.06 -37.18 8.26
C VAL A 105 -4.09 -36.16 7.78
#